data_AF-A0A5V8QEM9-F1
#
_entry.id   AF-A0A5V8QEM9-F1
#
_cell.length_a   1.000
_cell.length_b   1.000
_cell.length_c   1.000
_cell.angle_alpha   90.00
_cell.angle_beta   90.00
_cell.angle_gamma   90.00
#
_symmetry.space_group_name_H-M   'P 1'
#
loop_
_entity.id
_entity.type
_entity.pdbx_description
1 polymer ?
#
loop_
_entity_poly.entity_id
_entity_poly.type
_entity_poly.pdbx_seq_one_letter_code
_entity_poly.pdbx_strand_id
1 'polypeptide(L)'
;SHTLVLADAISAHKACPDSPLVEWHQEGLKLDKEFIHTITANESLRTGQWVLDDFDFTKPRSLLANTVANPRETGHATYEHYEWPGDYFDKSEGEMLTRIRMEAQRSPGSRVLGGGNIRTLMTGYTFTLENYPTAEVNQEYLLMQTLLFVQDNAQHSGQDQHFTFSTRFELHPTREVFRPQRTVSKPHTKGPQSAIVTGPAGQEIWTDQYGRVKVQFGWDRYGKMDENSSCWIRVSY
;
A
#
# COMPACT_ATOMS: atom_id res chain seq x y z
N SER A 1 23.65 7.94 6.06
CA SER A 1 22.32 8.51 6.39
C SER A 1 21.28 7.77 5.57
N HIS A 2 20.11 7.48 6.14
CA HIS A 2 18.98 6.86 5.43
C HIS A 2 17.75 7.77 5.53
N THR A 3 16.84 7.73 4.56
CA THR A 3 15.69 8.63 4.48
C THR A 3 14.42 7.83 4.15
N LEU A 4 13.36 8.07 4.92
CA LEU A 4 12.03 7.57 4.58
C LEU A 4 11.40 8.50 3.54
N VAL A 5 10.96 7.94 2.42
CA VAL A 5 10.25 8.66 1.35
C VAL A 5 8.78 8.27 1.40
N LEU A 6 7.90 9.25 1.54
CA LEU A 6 6.45 9.07 1.40
C LEU A 6 6.08 9.32 -0.07
N ALA A 7 5.37 8.38 -0.67
CA ALA A 7 4.99 8.42 -2.08
C ALA A 7 3.54 7.93 -2.25
N ASP A 8 2.79 8.59 -3.12
CA ASP A 8 1.40 8.29 -3.46
C ASP A 8 1.19 8.10 -4.98
N ALA A 9 2.24 8.24 -5.79
CA ALA A 9 2.22 8.08 -7.24
C ALA A 9 3.54 7.51 -7.77
N ILE A 10 3.47 6.86 -8.93
CA ILE A 10 4.63 6.29 -9.62
C ILE A 10 5.70 7.36 -9.92
N SER A 11 5.29 8.60 -10.22
CA SER A 11 6.18 9.73 -10.50
C SER A 11 7.08 10.16 -9.33
N ALA A 12 6.79 9.72 -8.10
CA ALA A 12 7.65 9.97 -6.95
C ALA A 12 8.89 9.06 -6.94
N HIS A 13 8.85 7.95 -7.67
CA HIS A 13 9.96 7.02 -7.80
C HIS A 13 10.94 7.49 -8.88
N LYS A 14 12.23 7.25 -8.66
CA LYS A 14 13.30 7.62 -9.58
C LYS A 14 13.81 6.38 -10.29
N ALA A 15 14.35 6.54 -11.49
CA ALA A 15 15.09 5.47 -12.15
C ALA A 15 16.32 5.06 -11.33
N CYS A 16 16.69 3.78 -11.36
CA CYS A 16 17.91 3.26 -10.73
C CYS A 16 19.11 4.05 -11.26
N PRO A 17 19.95 4.67 -10.40
CA PRO A 17 21.05 5.52 -10.85
C PRO A 17 22.06 4.79 -11.75
N ASP A 18 22.41 3.56 -11.37
CA ASP A 18 23.47 2.79 -12.03
C ASP A 18 22.94 1.80 -13.08
N SER A 19 21.63 1.57 -13.11
CA SER A 19 20.99 0.60 -14.02
C SER A 19 19.56 0.99 -14.39
N PRO A 20 19.37 2.16 -15.04
CA PRO A 20 18.06 2.61 -15.47
C PRO A 20 17.50 1.77 -16.63
N LEU A 21 18.39 1.08 -17.37
CA LEU A 21 18.08 0.19 -18.48
C LEU A 21 18.80 -1.14 -18.25
N VAL A 22 18.07 -2.26 -18.30
CA VAL A 22 18.64 -3.59 -18.06
C VAL A 22 18.12 -4.57 -19.10
N GLU A 23 19.04 -5.30 -19.71
CA GLU A 23 18.71 -6.32 -20.69
C GLU A 23 18.48 -7.68 -20.05
N TRP A 24 17.50 -8.41 -20.59
CA TRP A 24 17.37 -9.83 -20.37
C TRP A 24 18.29 -10.63 -21.30
N HIS A 25 18.91 -11.69 -20.79
CA HIS A 25 19.70 -12.64 -21.58
C HIS A 25 19.48 -14.06 -21.06
N GLN A 26 19.53 -15.05 -21.95
CA GLN A 26 19.40 -16.45 -21.56
C GLN A 26 20.49 -16.85 -20.55
N GLU A 27 20.11 -17.61 -19.52
CA GLU A 27 21.04 -18.15 -18.53
C GLU A 27 22.13 -19.01 -19.19
N GLY A 28 23.37 -18.90 -18.70
CA GLY A 28 24.53 -19.60 -19.25
C GLY A 28 25.33 -18.82 -20.29
N LEU A 29 24.82 -17.67 -20.76
CA LEU A 29 25.62 -16.74 -21.56
C LEU A 29 26.69 -16.07 -20.69
N LYS A 30 27.95 -16.17 -21.11
CA LYS A 30 29.06 -15.45 -20.50
C LYS A 30 29.14 -14.05 -21.09
N LEU A 31 28.48 -13.11 -20.42
CA LEU A 31 28.49 -11.70 -20.76
C LEU A 31 29.33 -10.94 -19.75
N ASP A 32 30.14 -9.99 -20.21
CA ASP A 32 30.90 -9.08 -19.35
C ASP A 32 30.05 -7.87 -18.92
N LYS A 33 28.80 -8.14 -18.51
CA LYS A 33 27.84 -7.15 -18.00
C LYS A 33 26.86 -7.80 -17.04
N GLU A 34 26.29 -7.02 -16.13
CA GLU A 34 25.17 -7.46 -15.29
C GLU A 34 23.90 -7.57 -16.15
N PHE A 35 23.15 -8.67 -15.98
CA PHE A 35 21.93 -8.91 -16.75
C PHE A 35 20.89 -9.69 -15.94
N ILE A 36 19.64 -9.59 -16.39
CA ILE A 36 18.54 -10.40 -15.87
C ILE A 36 18.46 -11.67 -16.70
N HIS A 37 18.38 -12.84 -16.06
CA HIS A 37 18.30 -14.12 -16.77
C HIS A 37 16.96 -14.83 -16.56
N THR A 38 16.21 -14.46 -15.53
CA THR A 38 14.90 -15.03 -15.24
C THR A 38 13.86 -13.94 -15.12
N ILE A 39 12.74 -14.11 -15.81
CA ILE A 39 11.54 -13.29 -15.69
C ILE A 39 10.32 -14.23 -15.72
N THR A 40 9.40 -14.04 -14.78
CA THR A 40 8.12 -14.75 -14.70
C THR A 40 7.02 -13.71 -14.52
N ALA A 41 6.27 -13.45 -15.58
CA ALA A 41 5.08 -12.60 -15.52
C ALA A 41 3.90 -13.38 -14.93
N ASN A 42 3.25 -12.81 -13.92
CA ASN A 42 2.10 -13.39 -13.22
C ASN A 42 0.90 -12.44 -13.33
N GLU A 43 -0.21 -12.97 -13.81
CA GLU A 43 -1.52 -12.29 -13.82
C GLU A 43 -2.48 -13.04 -12.89
N SER A 44 -3.24 -12.29 -12.09
CA SER A 44 -4.20 -12.85 -11.13
C SER A 44 -5.58 -12.24 -11.31
N LEU A 45 -6.62 -13.06 -11.14
CA LEU A 45 -8.01 -12.60 -11.16
C LEU A 45 -8.25 -11.66 -9.98
N ARG A 46 -8.89 -10.52 -10.25
CA ARG A 46 -9.27 -9.51 -9.26
C ARG A 46 -10.71 -9.08 -9.49
N THR A 47 -11.42 -8.82 -8.39
CA THR A 47 -12.72 -8.11 -8.46
C THR A 47 -12.48 -6.70 -9.00
N GLY A 48 -13.41 -6.17 -9.78
CA GLY A 48 -13.24 -4.90 -10.49
C GLY A 48 -14.16 -3.80 -10.05
N GLN A 49 -14.95 -4.01 -9.00
CA GLN A 49 -15.83 -2.99 -8.43
C GLN A 49 -15.71 -2.99 -6.91
N TRP A 50 -15.56 -1.79 -6.34
CA TRP A 50 -15.57 -1.57 -4.90
C TRP A 50 -16.69 -0.62 -4.53
N VAL A 51 -17.41 -0.95 -3.45
CA VAL A 51 -18.49 -0.13 -2.88
C VAL A 51 -18.21 0.10 -1.41
N LEU A 52 -18.19 1.37 -1.01
CA LEU A 52 -18.19 1.76 0.40
C LEU A 52 -19.46 2.53 0.69
N ASP A 53 -19.99 2.37 1.89
CA ASP A 53 -21.12 3.15 2.39
C ASP A 53 -20.91 3.47 3.89
N ASP A 54 -21.57 4.52 4.38
CA ASP A 54 -21.54 4.92 5.79
C ASP A 54 -22.83 5.66 6.21
N PHE A 55 -22.93 6.04 7.48
CA PHE A 55 -24.07 6.75 8.05
C PHE A 55 -23.66 8.05 8.76
N ASP A 56 -24.21 9.17 8.31
CA ASP A 56 -24.13 10.46 8.99
C ASP A 56 -25.41 10.76 9.76
N PHE A 57 -25.32 10.79 11.09
CA PHE A 57 -26.46 11.10 11.96
C PHE A 57 -26.95 12.55 11.84
N THR A 58 -26.11 13.48 11.37
CA THR A 58 -26.51 14.87 11.14
C THR A 58 -27.34 15.02 9.87
N LYS A 59 -27.20 14.05 8.93
CA LYS A 59 -27.94 13.96 7.67
C LYS A 59 -28.47 12.52 7.46
N PRO A 60 -29.41 12.02 8.27
CA PRO A 60 -29.77 10.59 8.29
C PRO A 60 -30.33 10.02 6.99
N ARG A 61 -30.77 10.89 6.08
CA ARG A 61 -31.33 10.53 4.77
C ARG A 61 -30.34 10.73 3.61
N SER A 62 -29.11 11.18 3.88
CA SER A 62 -28.11 11.33 2.82
C SER A 62 -27.64 9.96 2.35
N LEU A 63 -27.58 9.78 1.04
CA LEU A 63 -26.98 8.61 0.42
C LEU A 63 -25.47 8.82 0.35
N LEU A 64 -24.74 8.11 1.18
CA LEU A 64 -23.28 8.18 1.27
C LEU A 64 -22.57 7.14 0.41
N ALA A 65 -23.27 6.08 -0.01
CA ALA A 65 -22.72 5.04 -0.87
C ALA A 65 -21.93 5.58 -2.08
N ASN A 66 -20.72 5.07 -2.25
CA ASN A 66 -19.83 5.37 -3.36
C ASN A 66 -19.38 4.06 -4.02
N THR A 67 -19.46 4.03 -5.36
CA THR A 67 -19.06 2.88 -6.18
C THR A 67 -17.97 3.31 -7.15
N VAL A 68 -16.86 2.57 -7.18
CA VAL A 68 -15.81 2.76 -8.18
C VAL A 68 -15.55 1.43 -8.88
N ALA A 69 -15.62 1.44 -10.21
CA ALA A 69 -15.32 0.29 -11.06
C ALA A 69 -14.04 0.54 -11.86
N ASN A 70 -13.11 -0.42 -11.83
CA ASN A 70 -11.89 -0.44 -12.62
C ASN A 70 -11.46 -1.89 -12.95
N PRO A 71 -12.27 -2.65 -13.71
CA PRO A 71 -12.02 -4.06 -14.00
C PRO A 71 -10.76 -4.26 -14.85
N ARG A 72 -10.04 -5.36 -14.61
CA ARG A 72 -8.95 -5.83 -15.48
C ARG A 72 -9.55 -6.53 -16.70
N GLU A 73 -8.77 -6.64 -17.78
CA GLU A 73 -9.13 -7.43 -18.98
C GLU A 73 -8.95 -8.94 -18.72
N THR A 74 -9.59 -9.44 -17.66
CA THR A 74 -9.55 -10.84 -17.26
C THR A 74 -10.96 -11.37 -17.04
N GLY A 75 -11.15 -12.69 -17.11
CA GLY A 75 -12.44 -13.30 -16.78
C GLY A 75 -12.90 -12.94 -15.35
N HIS A 76 -14.21 -12.80 -15.15
CA HIS A 76 -14.82 -12.52 -13.84
C HIS A 76 -14.35 -11.22 -13.14
N ALA A 77 -13.81 -10.27 -13.91
CA ALA A 77 -13.33 -9.00 -13.38
C ALA A 77 -14.43 -8.02 -12.96
N THR A 78 -15.72 -8.32 -13.14
CA THR A 78 -16.83 -7.38 -12.85
C THR A 78 -17.48 -7.59 -11.48
N TYR A 79 -17.02 -8.57 -10.69
CA TYR A 79 -17.59 -8.79 -9.36
C TYR A 79 -17.33 -7.62 -8.41
N GLU A 80 -18.31 -7.39 -7.55
CA GLU A 80 -18.33 -6.33 -6.55
C GLU A 80 -17.77 -6.82 -5.21
N HIS A 81 -17.05 -5.92 -4.54
CA HIS A 81 -16.76 -6.00 -3.12
C HIS A 81 -17.45 -4.83 -2.39
N TYR A 82 -18.30 -5.15 -1.41
CA TYR A 82 -19.00 -4.18 -0.58
C TYR A 82 -18.39 -4.17 0.84
N GLU A 83 -18.01 -3.00 1.35
CA GLU A 83 -17.48 -2.82 2.70
C GLU A 83 -18.27 -1.74 3.47
N TRP A 84 -18.61 -2.06 4.73
CA TRP A 84 -19.23 -1.17 5.70
C TRP A 84 -18.58 -1.38 7.08
N PRO A 85 -18.27 -0.32 7.85
CA PRO A 85 -18.43 1.09 7.52
C PRO A 85 -17.29 1.62 6.64
N GLY A 86 -17.54 2.70 5.91
CA GLY A 86 -16.57 3.38 5.06
C GLY A 86 -15.60 4.31 5.80
N ASP A 87 -15.92 4.70 7.04
CA ASP A 87 -15.24 5.70 7.87
C ASP A 87 -15.20 7.12 7.26
N TYR A 88 -16.32 7.59 6.69
CA TYR A 88 -16.42 8.96 6.14
C TYR A 88 -17.81 9.57 6.36
N PHE A 89 -17.87 10.91 6.35
CA PHE A 89 -19.14 11.66 6.44
C PHE A 89 -19.36 12.59 5.23
N ASP A 90 -18.32 12.83 4.43
CA ASP A 90 -18.39 13.60 3.20
C ASP A 90 -18.32 12.70 1.97
N LYS A 91 -19.13 13.01 0.97
CA LYS A 91 -19.23 12.18 -0.23
C LYS A 91 -17.95 12.20 -1.06
N SER A 92 -17.24 13.33 -1.13
CA SER A 92 -15.99 13.43 -1.89
C SER A 92 -14.85 12.64 -1.24
N GLU A 93 -14.83 12.61 0.10
CA GLU A 93 -13.94 11.73 0.87
C GLU A 93 -14.27 10.26 0.60
N GLY A 94 -15.56 9.90 0.63
CA GLY A 94 -16.01 8.55 0.30
C GLY A 94 -15.61 8.11 -1.11
N GLU A 95 -15.76 8.98 -2.12
CA GLU A 95 -15.33 8.70 -3.50
C GLU A 95 -13.81 8.48 -3.58
N MET A 96 -13.01 9.34 -2.92
CA MET A 96 -11.56 9.20 -2.83
C MET A 96 -11.16 7.86 -2.19
N LEU A 97 -11.77 7.50 -1.05
CA LEU A 97 -11.50 6.27 -0.33
C LEU A 97 -11.88 5.04 -1.16
N THR A 98 -13.06 5.01 -1.76
CA THR A 98 -13.50 3.91 -2.64
C THR A 98 -12.57 3.75 -3.84
N ARG A 99 -12.10 4.84 -4.45
CA ARG A 99 -11.10 4.80 -5.53
C ARG A 99 -9.78 4.19 -5.06
N ILE A 100 -9.26 4.61 -3.92
CA ILE A 100 -8.02 4.05 -3.35
C ILE A 100 -8.18 2.55 -3.07
N ARG A 101 -9.34 2.12 -2.55
CA ARG A 101 -9.65 0.69 -2.32
C ARG A 101 -9.68 -0.09 -3.62
N MET A 102 -10.33 0.44 -4.66
CA MET A 102 -10.38 -0.20 -5.97
C MET A 102 -8.99 -0.29 -6.61
N GLU A 103 -8.18 0.76 -6.55
CA GLU A 103 -6.78 0.77 -7.01
C GLU A 103 -5.93 -0.26 -6.24
N ALA A 104 -6.08 -0.35 -4.91
CA ALA A 104 -5.44 -1.37 -4.09
C ALA A 104 -5.87 -2.77 -4.52
N GLN A 105 -7.16 -3.03 -4.68
CA GLN A 105 -7.65 -4.35 -5.10
C GLN A 105 -7.12 -4.76 -6.48
N ARG A 106 -7.01 -3.81 -7.42
CA ARG A 106 -6.47 -4.03 -8.76
C ARG A 106 -4.95 -4.24 -8.78
N SER A 107 -4.20 -3.53 -7.93
CA SER A 107 -2.74 -3.42 -7.96
C SER A 107 -2.01 -4.76 -8.08
N PRO A 108 -2.27 -5.80 -7.26
CA PRO A 108 -1.60 -7.09 -7.37
C PRO A 108 -2.13 -8.01 -8.47
N GLY A 109 -2.98 -7.48 -9.37
CA GLY A 109 -3.43 -8.14 -10.59
C GLY A 109 -2.27 -8.51 -11.51
N SER A 110 -1.27 -7.63 -11.66
CA SER A 110 -0.05 -7.88 -12.43
C SER A 110 1.18 -7.80 -11.53
N ARG A 111 1.99 -8.86 -11.53
CA ARG A 111 3.31 -8.90 -10.87
C ARG A 111 4.30 -9.63 -11.75
N VAL A 112 5.53 -9.13 -11.79
CA VAL A 112 6.62 -9.83 -12.48
C VAL A 112 7.67 -10.20 -11.45
N LEU A 113 8.04 -11.47 -11.40
CA LEU A 113 9.18 -11.94 -10.61
C LEU A 113 10.39 -12.01 -11.53
N GLY A 114 11.57 -11.67 -11.02
CA GLY A 114 12.79 -11.80 -11.79
C GLY A 114 14.00 -12.16 -10.96
N GLY A 115 15.04 -12.60 -11.68
CA GLY A 115 16.30 -13.06 -11.14
C GLY A 115 17.45 -12.70 -12.08
N GLY A 116 18.55 -12.23 -11.52
CA GLY A 116 19.70 -11.79 -12.28
C GLY A 116 20.97 -11.67 -11.45
N ASN A 117 22.10 -11.61 -12.14
CA ASN A 117 23.37 -11.23 -11.55
C ASN A 117 23.50 -9.70 -11.68
N ILE A 118 22.73 -8.96 -10.88
CA ILE A 118 22.68 -7.50 -10.90
C ILE A 118 22.66 -6.92 -9.49
N ARG A 119 23.60 -6.05 -9.13
CA ARG A 119 23.76 -5.53 -7.74
C ARG A 119 23.15 -4.15 -7.54
N THR A 120 22.88 -3.46 -8.64
CA THR A 120 22.52 -2.06 -8.70
C THR A 120 21.01 -1.79 -8.60
N LEU A 121 20.17 -2.84 -8.69
CA LEU A 121 18.72 -2.71 -8.55
C LEU A 121 18.34 -2.53 -7.08
N MET A 122 17.56 -1.48 -6.81
CA MET A 122 17.16 -1.09 -5.46
C MET A 122 15.64 -0.98 -5.34
N THR A 123 15.07 -1.54 -4.27
CA THR A 123 13.65 -1.39 -3.95
C THR A 123 13.25 0.09 -3.89
N GLY A 124 12.11 0.43 -4.50
CA GLY A 124 11.58 1.79 -4.57
C GLY A 124 12.09 2.62 -5.75
N TYR A 125 12.95 2.08 -6.61
CA TYR A 125 13.37 2.70 -7.87
C TYR A 125 12.69 2.04 -9.08
N THR A 126 12.72 2.71 -10.23
CA THR A 126 12.28 2.15 -11.51
C THR A 126 13.45 1.72 -12.39
N PHE A 127 13.21 0.83 -13.34
CA PHE A 127 14.13 0.56 -14.46
C PHE A 127 13.33 0.06 -15.66
N THR A 128 13.91 0.17 -16.86
CA THR A 128 13.34 -0.37 -18.10
C THR A 128 13.98 -1.70 -18.43
N LEU A 129 13.15 -2.73 -18.64
CA LEU A 129 13.58 -4.05 -19.12
C LEU A 129 13.58 -4.08 -20.65
N GLU A 130 14.64 -4.62 -21.24
CA GLU A 130 14.74 -4.85 -22.69
C GLU A 130 15.20 -6.27 -23.03
N ASN A 131 15.11 -6.61 -24.32
CA ASN A 131 15.61 -7.87 -24.89
C ASN A 131 14.92 -9.15 -24.38
N TYR A 132 13.74 -9.06 -23.75
CA TYR A 132 12.91 -10.23 -23.45
C TYR A 132 12.13 -10.68 -24.70
N PRO A 133 12.00 -11.99 -24.98
CA PRO A 133 11.33 -12.50 -26.20
C PRO A 133 9.89 -12.01 -26.39
N THR A 134 9.15 -11.84 -25.30
CA THR A 134 7.78 -11.31 -25.33
C THR A 134 7.81 -9.78 -25.24
N ALA A 135 7.44 -9.10 -26.33
CA ALA A 135 7.52 -7.64 -26.45
C ALA A 135 6.83 -6.89 -25.29
N GLU A 136 5.65 -7.33 -24.86
CA GLU A 136 4.86 -6.69 -23.79
C GLU A 136 5.56 -6.67 -22.42
N VAL A 137 6.54 -7.54 -22.21
CA VAL A 137 7.32 -7.60 -20.97
C VAL A 137 8.46 -6.57 -20.98
N ASN A 138 8.86 -6.07 -22.16
CA ASN A 138 9.86 -5.02 -22.28
C ASN A 138 9.24 -3.64 -22.00
N GLN A 139 9.21 -3.25 -20.73
CA GLN A 139 8.64 -1.99 -20.27
C GLN A 139 9.35 -1.50 -19.01
N GLU A 140 8.95 -0.34 -18.51
CA GLU A 140 9.40 0.18 -17.23
C GLU A 140 8.68 -0.49 -16.06
N TYR A 141 9.46 -0.86 -15.04
CA TYR A 141 8.99 -1.50 -13.82
C TYR A 141 9.45 -0.73 -12.57
N LEU A 142 8.58 -0.67 -11.58
CA LEU A 142 8.91 -0.32 -10.20
C LEU A 142 9.40 -1.58 -9.46
N LEU A 143 10.56 -1.47 -8.82
CA LEU A 143 11.12 -2.51 -7.94
C LEU A 143 10.39 -2.50 -6.59
N MET A 144 9.49 -3.46 -6.40
CA MET A 144 8.70 -3.62 -5.18
C MET A 144 9.50 -4.25 -4.04
N GLN A 145 10.38 -5.19 -4.39
CA GLN A 145 11.24 -5.90 -3.45
C GLN A 145 12.50 -6.35 -4.16
N THR A 146 13.64 -6.28 -3.46
CA THR A 146 14.94 -6.77 -3.92
C THR A 146 15.58 -7.61 -2.82
N LEU A 147 15.97 -8.84 -3.14
CA LEU A 147 16.69 -9.77 -2.28
C LEU A 147 18.05 -10.05 -2.92
N LEU A 148 19.09 -9.43 -2.37
CA LEU A 148 20.47 -9.60 -2.80
C LEU A 148 21.15 -10.69 -1.95
N PHE A 149 21.63 -11.73 -2.62
CA PHE A 149 22.53 -12.74 -2.05
C PHE A 149 23.95 -12.45 -2.52
N VAL A 150 24.91 -12.46 -1.60
CA VAL A 150 26.34 -12.31 -1.90
C VAL A 150 27.11 -13.36 -1.12
N GLN A 151 28.01 -14.05 -1.80
CA GLN A 151 28.97 -14.99 -1.23
C GLN A 151 30.36 -14.61 -1.72
N ASP A 152 31.30 -14.54 -0.78
CA ASP A 152 32.69 -14.21 -1.04
C ASP A 152 33.60 -15.44 -0.98
N ASN A 153 34.81 -15.30 -1.52
CA ASN A 153 35.83 -16.33 -1.55
C ASN A 153 36.29 -16.73 -0.14
N ALA A 154 36.64 -18.00 0.01
CA ALA A 154 37.30 -18.49 1.22
C ALA A 154 38.68 -17.85 1.39
N GLN A 155 38.99 -17.40 2.62
CA GLN A 155 40.26 -16.71 2.93
C GLN A 155 41.46 -17.65 3.14
N HIS A 156 41.27 -18.97 3.05
CA HIS A 156 42.31 -19.97 3.30
C HIS A 156 42.70 -20.71 2.02
N SER A 157 44.00 -20.96 1.85
CA SER A 157 44.54 -21.76 0.74
C SER A 157 44.03 -23.20 0.78
N GLY A 158 43.59 -23.72 -0.36
CA GLY A 158 43.10 -25.11 -0.51
C GLY A 158 41.58 -25.28 -0.41
N GLN A 159 40.83 -24.19 -0.27
CA GLN A 159 39.36 -24.15 -0.39
C GLN A 159 38.96 -23.65 -1.79
N ASP A 160 37.79 -24.07 -2.26
CA ASP A 160 37.23 -23.57 -3.52
C ASP A 160 36.98 -22.05 -3.41
N GLN A 161 37.56 -21.30 -4.35
CA GLN A 161 37.30 -19.87 -4.48
C GLN A 161 36.01 -19.69 -5.29
N HIS A 162 34.94 -19.30 -4.60
CA HIS A 162 33.65 -19.03 -5.22
C HIS A 162 33.11 -17.67 -4.76
N PHE A 163 33.16 -16.68 -5.65
CA PHE A 163 32.45 -15.42 -5.51
C PHE A 163 31.16 -15.48 -6.34
N THR A 164 30.02 -15.22 -5.72
CA THR A 164 28.74 -15.14 -6.42
C THR A 164 27.86 -14.05 -5.83
N PHE A 165 27.07 -13.43 -6.69
CA PHE A 165 25.97 -12.59 -6.27
C PHE A 165 24.76 -12.92 -7.13
N SER A 166 23.60 -12.94 -6.51
CA SER A 166 22.33 -13.17 -7.19
C SER A 166 21.28 -12.29 -6.57
N THR A 167 20.49 -11.64 -7.40
CA THR A 167 19.40 -10.77 -6.97
C THR A 167 18.10 -11.34 -7.46
N ARG A 168 17.16 -11.53 -6.54
CA ARG A 168 15.75 -11.81 -6.84
C ARG A 168 14.93 -10.57 -6.56
N PHE A 169 13.94 -10.30 -7.41
CA PHE A 169 13.13 -9.11 -7.25
C PHE A 169 11.67 -9.33 -7.68
N GLU A 170 10.78 -8.54 -7.07
CA GLU A 170 9.38 -8.41 -7.47
C GLU A 170 9.19 -7.03 -8.12
N LEU A 171 8.50 -7.03 -9.25
CA LEU A 171 8.29 -5.87 -10.09
C LEU A 171 6.80 -5.55 -10.23
N HIS A 172 6.51 -4.25 -10.30
CA HIS A 172 5.21 -3.71 -10.63
C HIS A 172 5.30 -2.89 -11.93
N PRO A 173 4.52 -3.17 -12.98
CA PRO A 173 4.51 -2.36 -14.20
C PRO A 173 4.16 -0.90 -13.89
N THR A 174 4.94 0.08 -14.36
CA THR A 174 4.68 1.50 -14.03
C THR A 174 3.43 2.07 -14.69
N ARG A 175 2.89 1.39 -15.71
CA ARG A 175 1.59 1.68 -16.34
C ARG A 175 0.38 1.40 -15.44
N GLU A 176 0.55 0.62 -14.38
CA GLU A 176 -0.52 0.33 -13.40
C GLU A 176 -0.31 1.20 -12.15
N VAL A 177 -1.42 1.55 -11.49
CA VAL A 177 -1.36 2.31 -10.25
C VAL A 177 -0.91 1.39 -9.12
N PHE A 178 0.20 1.75 -8.47
CA PHE A 178 0.61 1.08 -7.25
C PHE A 178 -0.16 1.60 -6.03
N ARG A 179 -0.78 0.67 -5.30
CA ARG A 179 -1.30 0.86 -3.95
C ARG A 179 -0.95 -0.35 -3.08
N PRO A 180 -0.52 -0.14 -1.83
CA PRO A 180 -0.26 -1.23 -0.90
C PRO A 180 -1.57 -1.90 -0.45
N GLN A 181 -1.49 -3.20 -0.16
CA GLN A 181 -2.59 -3.95 0.46
C GLN A 181 -2.74 -3.57 1.94
N ARG A 182 -3.97 -3.63 2.46
CA ARG A 182 -4.24 -3.53 3.91
C ARG A 182 -3.91 -4.85 4.60
N THR A 183 -2.64 -5.09 4.89
CA THR A 183 -2.20 -6.30 5.60
C THR A 183 -2.31 -6.17 7.13
N VAL A 184 -2.37 -4.93 7.63
CA VAL A 184 -2.47 -4.63 9.06
C VAL A 184 -3.94 -4.48 9.44
N SER A 185 -4.36 -5.21 10.47
CA SER A 185 -5.71 -5.13 11.03
C SER A 185 -5.94 -3.79 11.73
N LYS A 186 -7.13 -3.21 11.54
CA LYS A 186 -7.56 -2.00 12.25
C LYS A 186 -7.60 -2.29 13.76
N PRO A 187 -7.15 -1.38 14.63
CA PRO A 187 -7.33 -1.56 16.07
C PRO A 187 -8.82 -1.56 16.43
N HIS A 188 -9.23 -2.50 17.29
CA HIS A 188 -10.59 -2.61 17.78
C HIS A 188 -10.63 -2.65 19.31
N THR A 189 -11.60 -1.96 19.90
CA THR A 189 -11.96 -2.10 21.32
C THR A 189 -12.76 -3.39 21.52
N LYS A 190 -12.45 -4.16 22.57
CA LYS A 190 -13.14 -5.43 22.88
C LYS A 190 -14.45 -5.28 23.67
N GLY A 191 -14.86 -4.05 23.97
CA GLY A 191 -16.08 -3.78 24.71
C GLY A 191 -16.16 -2.31 25.14
N PRO A 192 -17.27 -1.92 25.79
CA PRO A 192 -17.45 -0.59 26.34
C PRO A 192 -16.38 -0.27 27.40
N GLN A 193 -16.09 1.02 27.56
CA GLN A 193 -15.15 1.51 28.56
C GLN A 193 -15.76 2.71 29.28
N SER A 194 -15.47 2.85 30.57
CA SER A 194 -15.84 4.02 31.35
C SER A 194 -14.92 5.19 31.06
N ALA A 195 -15.48 6.39 31.10
CA ALA A 195 -14.77 7.65 30.92
C ALA A 195 -15.39 8.72 31.82
N ILE A 196 -14.65 9.79 32.11
CA ILE A 196 -15.12 10.92 32.91
C ILE A 196 -15.67 11.99 31.96
N VAL A 197 -16.88 12.50 32.21
CA VAL A 197 -17.44 13.62 31.43
C VAL A 197 -16.65 14.89 31.75
N THR A 198 -16.27 15.63 30.71
CA THR A 198 -15.38 16.80 30.78
C THR A 198 -16.00 18.01 30.10
N GLY A 199 -15.54 19.20 30.47
CA GLY A 199 -16.01 20.48 29.94
C GLY A 199 -15.15 21.65 30.42
N PRO A 200 -15.49 22.88 30.02
CA PRO A 200 -14.75 24.07 30.43
C PRO A 200 -14.80 24.28 31.94
N ALA A 201 -13.76 24.93 32.47
CA ALA A 201 -13.72 25.28 33.88
C ALA A 201 -14.94 26.13 34.30
N GLY A 202 -15.59 25.74 35.40
CA GLY A 202 -16.76 26.42 35.93
C GLY A 202 -18.09 26.09 35.23
N GLN A 203 -18.10 25.19 34.25
CA GLN A 203 -19.33 24.72 33.60
C GLN A 203 -19.66 23.30 34.03
N GLU A 204 -20.79 23.12 34.73
CA GLU A 204 -21.27 21.81 35.17
C GLU A 204 -21.84 20.97 34.02
N ILE A 205 -22.52 21.62 33.07
CA ILE A 205 -23.13 20.98 31.90
C ILE A 205 -22.49 21.55 30.64
N TRP A 206 -21.80 20.71 29.90
CA TRP A 206 -21.20 21.06 28.61
C TRP A 206 -21.72 20.14 27.51
N THR A 207 -22.67 20.63 26.74
CA THR A 207 -23.34 19.89 25.67
C THR A 207 -23.50 20.73 24.42
N ASP A 208 -23.76 20.07 23.29
CA ASP A 208 -24.06 20.73 22.02
C ASP A 208 -25.54 20.60 21.61
N GLN A 209 -25.88 21.10 20.43
CA GLN A 209 -27.24 21.06 19.87
C GLN A 209 -27.81 19.64 19.69
N TYR A 210 -26.97 18.61 19.72
CA TYR A 210 -27.35 17.20 19.60
C TYR A 210 -27.34 16.46 20.94
N GLY A 211 -27.13 17.17 22.06
CA GLY A 211 -27.03 16.59 23.40
C GLY A 211 -25.78 15.71 23.58
N ARG A 212 -24.73 15.95 22.80
CA ARG A 212 -23.46 15.22 22.93
C ARG A 212 -22.66 15.75 24.10
N VAL A 213 -21.75 14.93 24.62
CA VAL A 213 -20.80 15.30 25.69
C VAL A 213 -19.37 15.06 25.24
N LYS A 214 -18.40 15.63 25.96
CA LYS A 214 -16.98 15.29 25.83
C LYS A 214 -16.54 14.48 27.04
N VAL A 215 -15.57 13.59 26.85
CA VAL A 215 -15.09 12.70 27.91
C VAL A 215 -13.57 12.57 27.89
N GLN A 216 -12.98 12.19 29.01
CA GLN A 216 -11.60 11.70 29.06
C GLN A 216 -11.59 10.25 29.51
N PHE A 217 -10.96 9.39 28.70
CA PHE A 217 -10.77 7.98 29.04
C PHE A 217 -9.68 7.80 30.10
N GLY A 218 -9.80 6.76 30.93
CA GLY A 218 -8.81 6.51 31.99
C GLY A 218 -7.39 6.19 31.48
N TRP A 219 -7.24 5.78 30.22
CA TRP A 219 -5.95 5.54 29.57
C TRP A 219 -5.39 6.79 28.86
N ASP A 220 -6.14 7.88 28.79
CA ASP A 220 -5.65 9.13 28.22
C ASP A 220 -4.73 9.83 29.23
N ARG A 221 -3.43 9.79 28.94
CA ARG A 221 -2.37 10.38 29.77
C ARG A 221 -2.11 11.85 29.47
N TYR A 222 -2.65 12.38 28.37
CA TYR A 222 -2.33 13.73 27.89
C TYR A 222 -3.50 14.70 28.05
N GLY A 223 -4.73 14.21 28.12
CA GLY A 223 -5.91 15.01 28.41
C GLY A 223 -5.82 15.72 29.76
N LYS A 224 -6.36 16.94 29.82
CA LYS A 224 -6.29 17.85 30.98
C LYS A 224 -7.60 17.91 31.77
N MET A 225 -8.54 17.00 31.50
CA MET A 225 -9.90 16.99 32.04
C MET A 225 -10.67 18.27 31.71
N ASP A 226 -10.50 18.78 30.49
CA ASP A 226 -11.09 20.02 29.98
C ASP A 226 -11.94 19.79 28.71
N GLU A 227 -12.45 20.86 28.11
CA GLU A 227 -13.25 20.82 26.89
C GLU A 227 -12.50 20.32 25.65
N ASN A 228 -11.20 20.06 25.70
CA ASN A 228 -10.39 19.57 24.59
C ASN A 228 -10.04 18.08 24.72
N SER A 229 -10.53 17.40 25.78
CA SER A 229 -10.21 16.00 26.08
C SER A 229 -10.67 15.01 25.01
N SER A 230 -11.77 15.30 24.30
CA SER A 230 -12.25 14.46 23.20
C SER A 230 -13.04 15.21 22.12
N CYS A 231 -13.40 14.47 21.07
CA CYS A 231 -14.51 14.84 20.20
C CYS A 231 -15.86 14.73 20.93
N TRP A 232 -16.93 15.25 20.31
CA TRP A 232 -18.28 15.13 20.82
C TRP A 232 -18.83 13.71 20.64
N ILE A 233 -19.32 13.10 21.72
CA ILE A 233 -19.83 11.73 21.78
C ILE A 233 -21.35 11.76 22.03
N ARG A 234 -22.10 11.00 21.25
CA ARG A 234 -23.56 10.84 21.42
C ARG A 234 -23.87 10.03 22.67
N VAL A 235 -24.88 10.46 23.40
CA VAL A 235 -25.38 9.78 24.60
C VAL A 235 -26.61 8.96 24.23
N SER A 236 -26.64 7.69 24.63
CA SER A 236 -27.87 6.90 24.56
C SER A 236 -28.80 7.34 25.67
N TYR A 237 -30.06 7.59 25.33
CA TYR A 237 -31.15 7.77 26.29
C TYR A 237 -31.85 6.45 26.59
#